data_AF-A0A521FTT3-F1
#
_entry.id   AF-A0A521FTT3-F1
#
_cell.length_a   1.000
_cell.length_b   1.000
_cell.length_c   1.000
_cell.angle_alpha   90.00
_cell.angle_beta   90.00
_cell.angle_gamma   90.00
#
_symmetry.space_group_name_H-M   'P 1'
#
loop_
_entity.id
_entity.type
_entity.pdbx_description
1 polymer ?
#
loop_
_entity_poly.entity_id
_entity_poly.type
_entity_poly.pdbx_seq_one_letter_code
_entity_poly.pdbx_strand_id
1 'polypeptide(L)'
;MRFVVLPHGQRRPSEGQDVVYLLTDAWDDWFKYSTMYAVYYFDENGEGHSIGEVKIGSFDMPSGQRRPDLPEAFTELGEEFFSIGQDDTYYEKLNNLGPAMRAAYLNAMRDMALDADRYERALEENVTGVSLLRYVSDKTVRGQFRRMATGGARLTSFSFSYTPPRRLRGPIPPTFDYAVAVESSPPSNVHVLIGRNGVGKTHTVNLMTNALVRADGDEYGEFEWTGEEDDEDVSLGFSGIVSVSFSAFDPFEPLPVRENKSTSVRYHYVGLKHQTKNADGTQKPPKSPEDLASDFGKSVSAIVTQTAKRERWRRALEILESDRLFERAEVWQLIDYYERVIEEMPPREAQAEVRKLARAIFGKMSSGHKIVLLTITRLVELLEERSLVLVDEPEAHLHPPLLSALIRTLSDLLINRNGVAIIATHSPVILQEVPRHCVWRIRRSGRRTMIERPAQETFGENVGTLTHAIFGLEVTESGFHTMISQAVDEGLDYENIVEQFGGQLGDEARGIARALVATRDREA
;
A
#
# COMPACT_ATOMS: atom_id res chain seq x y z
N MET A 1 -17.97 -33.31 -7.36
CA MET A 1 -16.72 -32.58 -7.65
C MET A 1 -15.53 -33.53 -7.68
N ARG A 2 -14.85 -33.61 -8.83
CA ARG A 2 -13.60 -34.38 -9.01
C ARG A 2 -12.43 -33.41 -9.21
N PHE A 3 -11.26 -33.72 -8.65
CA PHE A 3 -10.03 -32.97 -8.84
C PHE A 3 -9.08 -33.72 -9.79
N VAL A 4 -8.41 -32.99 -10.67
CA VAL A 4 -7.42 -33.52 -11.61
C VAL A 4 -6.17 -32.64 -11.60
N VAL A 5 -5.01 -33.24 -11.38
CA VAL A 5 -3.71 -32.55 -11.37
C VAL A 5 -3.11 -32.60 -12.76
N LEU A 6 -2.79 -31.44 -13.33
CA LEU A 6 -2.20 -31.32 -14.66
C LEU A 6 -0.77 -30.74 -14.60
N PRO A 7 0.20 -31.35 -15.28
CA PRO A 7 1.57 -30.84 -15.34
C PRO A 7 1.66 -29.54 -16.14
N HIS A 8 2.65 -28.72 -15.79
CA HIS A 8 2.92 -27.44 -16.45
C HIS A 8 3.22 -27.65 -17.93
N GLY A 9 2.64 -26.82 -18.80
CA GLY A 9 2.78 -26.91 -20.25
C GLY A 9 1.74 -27.79 -20.96
N GLN A 10 0.87 -28.51 -20.24
CA GLN A 10 -0.32 -29.08 -20.86
C GLN A 10 -1.35 -27.98 -21.16
N ARG A 11 -1.99 -28.08 -22.33
CA ARG A 11 -3.01 -27.12 -22.76
C ARG A 11 -4.13 -27.09 -21.73
N ARG A 12 -4.46 -25.88 -21.26
CA ARG A 12 -5.59 -25.64 -20.35
C ARG A 12 -6.84 -26.33 -20.91
N PRO A 13 -7.54 -27.16 -20.12
CA PRO A 13 -8.80 -27.76 -20.54
C PRO A 13 -9.80 -26.67 -20.92
N SER A 14 -10.47 -26.83 -22.06
CA SER A 14 -11.50 -25.90 -22.54
C SER A 14 -12.92 -26.30 -22.14
N GLU A 15 -13.09 -27.53 -21.67
CA GLU A 15 -14.37 -28.13 -21.33
C GLU A 15 -14.21 -29.01 -20.09
N GLY A 16 -15.30 -29.15 -19.32
CA GLY A 16 -15.38 -29.97 -18.12
C GLY A 16 -16.80 -29.92 -17.56
N GLN A 17 -17.11 -30.81 -16.62
CA GLN A 17 -18.38 -30.77 -15.88
C GLN A 17 -18.13 -31.24 -14.44
N ASP A 18 -18.47 -30.40 -13.47
CA ASP A 18 -18.23 -30.62 -12.03
C ASP A 18 -16.81 -31.12 -11.71
N VAL A 19 -15.81 -30.45 -12.30
CA VAL A 19 -14.39 -30.84 -12.23
C VAL A 19 -13.50 -29.63 -11.91
N VAL A 20 -12.55 -29.85 -11.01
CA VAL A 20 -11.49 -28.90 -10.66
C VAL A 20 -10.18 -29.38 -11.28
N TYR A 21 -9.52 -28.49 -12.01
CA TYR A 21 -8.18 -28.69 -12.52
C TYR A 21 -7.16 -27.92 -11.68
N LEU A 22 -6.16 -28.63 -11.19
CA LEU A 22 -5.00 -28.09 -10.49
C LEU A 22 -3.81 -28.10 -11.44
N LEU A 23 -3.54 -26.98 -12.07
CA LEU A 23 -2.41 -26.85 -13.00
C LEU A 23 -1.17 -26.52 -12.19
N THR A 24 -0.16 -27.36 -12.31
CA THR A 24 1.14 -27.06 -11.72
C THR A 24 1.75 -25.83 -12.40
N ASP A 25 2.27 -24.90 -11.58
CA ASP A 25 3.06 -23.78 -12.08
C ASP A 25 4.55 -24.15 -12.08
N ALA A 26 5.35 -23.45 -12.90
CA ALA A 26 6.81 -23.48 -12.88
C ALA A 26 7.41 -22.57 -11.79
N TRP A 27 6.58 -21.96 -10.94
CA TRP A 27 7.04 -21.16 -9.83
C TRP A 27 7.87 -21.99 -8.86
N ASP A 28 9.15 -21.62 -8.75
CA ASP A 28 10.13 -22.26 -7.88
C ASP A 28 10.44 -21.35 -6.68
N ASP A 29 10.02 -21.76 -5.49
CA ASP A 29 10.34 -21.05 -4.26
C ASP A 29 11.80 -21.34 -3.84
N TRP A 30 12.70 -20.42 -4.20
CA TRP A 30 14.14 -20.45 -3.87
C TRP A 30 14.84 -21.75 -4.29
N PHE A 31 14.38 -22.40 -5.37
CA PHE A 31 14.82 -23.73 -5.82
C PHE A 31 14.51 -24.88 -4.84
N LYS A 32 13.86 -24.62 -3.70
CA LYS A 32 13.59 -25.60 -2.64
C LYS A 32 12.23 -26.27 -2.80
N TYR A 33 11.18 -25.50 -3.12
CA TYR A 33 9.81 -26.03 -3.25
C TYR A 33 9.12 -25.56 -4.53
N SER A 34 8.17 -26.36 -5.01
CA SER A 34 7.29 -26.13 -6.17
C SER A 34 5.87 -26.54 -5.78
N THR A 35 5.26 -25.77 -4.88
CA THR A 35 3.97 -26.10 -4.24
C THR A 35 2.78 -25.33 -4.81
N MET A 36 2.99 -24.50 -5.83
CA MET A 36 1.96 -23.64 -6.41
C MET A 36 1.13 -24.37 -7.47
N TYR A 37 -0.19 -24.14 -7.42
CA TYR A 37 -1.17 -24.65 -8.37
C TYR A 37 -2.15 -23.54 -8.76
N ALA A 38 -2.40 -23.39 -10.06
CA ALA A 38 -3.49 -22.57 -10.57
C ALA A 38 -4.77 -23.41 -10.64
N VAL A 39 -5.87 -22.86 -10.11
CA VAL A 39 -7.14 -23.55 -9.93
C VAL A 39 -8.16 -23.06 -10.96
N TYR A 40 -8.68 -24.01 -11.74
CA TYR A 40 -9.80 -23.79 -12.65
C TYR A 40 -10.92 -24.77 -12.34
N TYR A 41 -12.14 -24.28 -12.19
CA TYR A 41 -13.31 -25.08 -11.90
C TYR A 41 -14.28 -25.01 -13.07
N PHE A 42 -14.78 -26.16 -13.54
CA PHE A 42 -15.93 -26.23 -14.45
C PHE A 42 -17.13 -26.69 -13.64
N ASP A 43 -18.18 -25.88 -13.64
CA ASP A 43 -19.39 -26.17 -12.87
C ASP A 43 -20.26 -27.27 -13.51
N GLU A 44 -21.43 -27.52 -12.93
CA GLU A 44 -22.39 -28.52 -13.41
C GLU A 44 -22.92 -28.21 -14.82
N ASN A 45 -22.90 -26.94 -15.23
CA ASN A 45 -23.31 -26.48 -16.56
C ASN A 45 -22.14 -26.46 -17.56
N GLY A 46 -20.92 -26.76 -17.09
CA GLY A 46 -19.69 -26.66 -17.87
C GLY A 46 -19.18 -25.24 -18.04
N GLU A 47 -19.64 -24.27 -17.23
CA GLU A 47 -19.08 -22.93 -17.22
C GLU A 47 -17.74 -22.93 -16.46
N GLY A 48 -16.73 -22.32 -17.08
CA GLY A 48 -15.36 -22.30 -16.55
C GLY A 48 -15.08 -21.10 -15.66
N HIS A 49 -14.71 -21.36 -14.42
CA HIS A 49 -14.39 -20.38 -13.38
C HIS A 49 -12.89 -20.43 -13.05
N SER A 50 -12.20 -19.30 -13.18
CA SER A 50 -10.79 -19.17 -12.76
C SER A 50 -10.73 -18.74 -11.28
N ILE A 51 -10.44 -19.69 -10.39
CA ILE A 51 -10.50 -19.46 -8.93
C ILE A 51 -9.27 -18.71 -8.43
N GLY A 52 -8.10 -18.96 -9.02
CA GLY A 52 -6.83 -18.33 -8.63
C GLY A 52 -5.78 -19.34 -8.20
N GLU A 53 -4.80 -18.90 -7.42
CA GLU A 53 -3.65 -19.71 -7.03
C GLU A 53 -3.76 -20.27 -5.60
N VAL A 54 -3.44 -21.56 -5.44
CA VAL A 54 -3.36 -22.26 -4.16
C VAL A 54 -1.98 -22.89 -4.00
N LYS A 55 -1.43 -22.86 -2.77
CA LYS A 55 -0.26 -23.68 -2.45
C LYS A 55 -0.65 -24.88 -1.62
N ILE A 56 -0.08 -26.03 -1.96
CA ILE A 56 -0.35 -27.31 -1.30
C ILE A 56 0.98 -27.84 -0.75
N GLY A 57 1.00 -28.20 0.53
CA GLY A 57 2.09 -28.88 1.20
C GLY A 57 1.64 -30.23 1.76
N SER A 58 2.59 -31.00 2.27
CA SER A 58 2.31 -32.21 3.06
C SER A 58 3.12 -32.20 4.34
N PHE A 59 2.64 -32.92 5.35
CA PHE A 59 3.39 -33.15 6.59
C PHE A 59 4.61 -34.02 6.30
N ASP A 60 5.67 -33.85 7.11
CA ASP A 60 6.89 -34.65 7.10
C ASP A 60 7.60 -34.71 5.72
N MET A 61 7.54 -33.64 4.91
CA MET A 61 8.18 -33.60 3.59
C MET A 61 9.71 -33.87 3.70
N PRO A 62 10.23 -34.94 3.08
CA PRO A 62 11.66 -35.25 3.02
C PRO A 62 12.51 -34.10 2.49
N SER A 63 13.73 -33.99 3.01
CA SER A 63 14.73 -33.05 2.50
C SER A 63 15.01 -33.31 1.01
N GLY A 64 14.85 -32.29 0.18
CA GLY A 64 15.03 -32.37 -1.28
C GLY A 64 13.75 -32.64 -2.06
N GLN A 65 12.65 -33.03 -1.41
CA GLN A 65 11.35 -33.10 -2.06
C GLN A 65 10.82 -31.70 -2.34
N ARG A 66 10.61 -31.39 -3.62
CA ARG A 66 10.18 -30.05 -4.06
C ARG A 66 8.66 -29.90 -4.09
N ARG A 67 7.93 -30.95 -4.45
CA ARG A 67 6.47 -30.94 -4.64
C ARG A 67 5.83 -32.07 -3.80
N PRO A 68 4.67 -31.85 -3.16
CA PRO A 68 3.94 -32.93 -2.50
C PRO A 68 3.49 -33.98 -3.52
N ASP A 69 3.46 -35.24 -3.12
CA ASP A 69 3.09 -36.38 -3.98
C ASP A 69 1.56 -36.51 -4.10
N LEU A 70 0.94 -35.57 -4.81
CA LEU A 70 -0.50 -35.57 -5.05
C LEU A 70 -0.92 -36.68 -6.04
N PRO A 71 -2.07 -37.35 -5.82
CA PRO A 71 -2.66 -38.23 -6.83
C PRO A 71 -2.99 -37.47 -8.13
N GLU A 72 -2.88 -38.14 -9.29
CA GLU A 72 -3.28 -37.53 -10.59
C GLU A 72 -4.74 -37.09 -10.62
N ALA A 73 -5.61 -37.78 -9.87
CA ALA A 73 -6.98 -37.39 -9.63
C ALA A 73 -7.46 -37.83 -8.24
N PHE A 74 -8.32 -37.03 -7.62
CA PHE A 74 -8.89 -37.32 -6.30
C PHE A 74 -10.27 -36.65 -6.13
N THR A 75 -11.01 -37.05 -5.10
CA THR A 75 -12.23 -36.33 -4.65
C THR A 75 -11.97 -35.48 -3.42
N GLU A 76 -10.98 -35.89 -2.61
CA GLU A 76 -10.51 -35.20 -1.41
C GLU A 76 -9.03 -35.55 -1.20
N LEU A 77 -8.24 -34.57 -0.73
CA LEU A 77 -6.87 -34.79 -0.30
C LEU A 77 -6.82 -35.51 1.04
N GLY A 78 -5.86 -36.43 1.17
CA GLY A 78 -5.61 -37.14 2.42
C GLY A 78 -5.20 -36.23 3.58
N GLU A 79 -5.26 -36.77 4.79
CA GLU A 79 -4.96 -36.06 6.05
C GLU A 79 -3.52 -35.54 6.12
N GLU A 80 -2.62 -36.11 5.33
CA GLU A 80 -1.22 -35.73 5.19
C GLU A 80 -1.01 -34.40 4.46
N PHE A 81 -2.02 -33.90 3.74
CA PHE A 81 -1.91 -32.67 2.95
C PHE A 81 -2.55 -31.47 3.65
N PHE A 82 -2.10 -30.28 3.28
CA PHE A 82 -2.70 -29.02 3.68
C PHE A 82 -2.53 -27.99 2.57
N SER A 83 -3.48 -27.07 2.47
CA SER A 83 -3.44 -26.03 1.44
C SER A 83 -3.79 -24.65 1.97
N ILE A 84 -3.44 -23.63 1.19
CA ILE A 84 -3.84 -22.25 1.47
C ILE A 84 -3.91 -21.45 0.18
N GLY A 85 -5.01 -20.71 -0.01
CA GLY A 85 -5.13 -19.70 -1.06
C GLY A 85 -4.01 -18.65 -0.95
N GLN A 86 -3.59 -18.08 -2.08
CA GLN A 86 -2.45 -17.15 -2.12
C GLN A 86 -2.85 -15.67 -2.19
N ASP A 87 -4.14 -15.39 -2.32
CA ASP A 87 -4.71 -14.05 -2.40
C ASP A 87 -6.17 -14.10 -1.91
N ASP A 88 -6.72 -13.00 -1.39
CA ASP A 88 -8.11 -12.93 -0.90
C ASP A 88 -9.14 -13.20 -2.01
N THR A 89 -8.80 -12.83 -3.26
CA THR A 89 -9.62 -13.11 -4.44
C THR A 89 -9.93 -14.61 -4.63
N TYR A 90 -9.07 -15.51 -4.13
CA TYR A 90 -9.32 -16.96 -4.14
C TYR A 90 -10.57 -17.30 -3.32
N TYR A 91 -10.66 -16.81 -2.08
CA TYR A 91 -11.80 -17.06 -1.22
C TYR A 91 -13.04 -16.27 -1.65
N GLU A 92 -12.86 -15.06 -2.22
CA GLU A 92 -13.96 -14.26 -2.79
C GLU A 92 -14.66 -15.02 -3.94
N LYS A 93 -13.88 -15.56 -4.87
CA LYS A 93 -14.41 -16.34 -6.00
C LYS A 93 -15.10 -17.62 -5.54
N LEU A 94 -14.56 -18.31 -4.53
CA LEU A 94 -15.24 -19.45 -3.90
C LEU A 94 -16.55 -19.04 -3.21
N ASN A 95 -16.59 -17.88 -2.54
CA ASN A 95 -17.83 -17.33 -1.97
C ASN A 95 -18.89 -17.04 -3.04
N ASN A 96 -18.49 -16.51 -4.20
CA ASN A 96 -19.39 -16.23 -5.31
C ASN A 96 -19.99 -17.50 -5.94
N LEU A 97 -19.34 -18.65 -5.78
CA LEU A 97 -19.83 -19.96 -6.23
C LEU A 97 -20.81 -20.61 -5.23
N GLY A 98 -21.06 -19.95 -4.10
CA GLY A 98 -22.06 -20.35 -3.11
C GLY A 98 -21.49 -21.15 -1.94
N PRO A 99 -22.18 -21.13 -0.78
CA PRO A 99 -21.65 -21.66 0.48
C PRO A 99 -21.42 -23.18 0.45
N ALA A 100 -22.29 -23.93 -0.23
CA ALA A 100 -22.16 -25.39 -0.34
C ALA A 100 -20.93 -25.78 -1.17
N MET A 101 -20.72 -25.11 -2.31
CA MET A 101 -19.53 -25.33 -3.15
C MET A 101 -18.27 -24.99 -2.36
N ARG A 102 -18.19 -23.77 -1.80
CA ARG A 102 -17.04 -23.31 -1.02
C ARG A 102 -16.65 -24.32 0.07
N ALA A 103 -17.62 -24.75 0.87
CA ALA A 103 -17.37 -25.70 1.96
C ALA A 103 -16.89 -27.05 1.41
N ALA A 104 -17.52 -27.59 0.36
CA ALA A 104 -17.08 -28.85 -0.23
C ALA A 104 -15.65 -28.75 -0.79
N TYR A 105 -15.33 -27.68 -1.50
CA TYR A 105 -14.02 -27.45 -2.09
C TYR A 105 -12.92 -27.27 -1.04
N LEU A 106 -13.12 -26.39 -0.05
CA LEU A 106 -12.09 -26.09 0.96
C LEU A 106 -11.82 -27.30 1.87
N ASN A 107 -12.85 -28.08 2.23
CA ASN A 107 -12.67 -29.34 2.95
C ASN A 107 -11.89 -30.36 2.10
N ALA A 108 -12.28 -30.55 0.84
CA ALA A 108 -11.59 -31.47 -0.08
C ALA A 108 -10.12 -31.09 -0.30
N MET A 109 -9.79 -29.80 -0.25
CA MET A 109 -8.43 -29.29 -0.40
C MET A 109 -7.64 -29.20 0.90
N ARG A 110 -8.23 -29.55 2.06
CA ARG A 110 -7.60 -29.44 3.38
C ARG A 110 -7.06 -28.03 3.66
N ASP A 111 -7.91 -27.03 3.41
CA ASP A 111 -7.55 -25.62 3.53
C ASP A 111 -7.31 -25.18 4.98
N MET A 112 -6.15 -24.57 5.23
CA MET A 112 -5.71 -24.16 6.57
C MET A 112 -6.39 -22.88 7.08
N ALA A 113 -7.01 -22.08 6.21
CA ALA A 113 -7.78 -20.94 6.70
C ALA A 113 -9.10 -21.43 7.32
N LEU A 114 -9.70 -22.46 6.73
CA LEU A 114 -10.90 -23.12 7.26
C LEU A 114 -10.62 -23.97 8.51
N ASP A 115 -9.52 -24.73 8.52
CA ASP A 115 -9.15 -25.68 9.58
C ASP A 115 -8.01 -25.12 10.46
N ALA A 116 -8.37 -24.52 11.60
CA ALA A 116 -7.44 -23.87 12.51
C ALA A 116 -6.43 -24.85 13.14
N ASP A 117 -6.86 -26.06 13.50
CA ASP A 117 -5.99 -27.06 14.11
C ASP A 117 -4.95 -27.57 13.11
N ARG A 118 -5.35 -27.75 11.85
CA ARG A 118 -4.42 -28.07 10.76
C ARG A 118 -3.42 -26.96 10.51
N TYR A 119 -3.85 -25.70 10.61
CA TYR A 119 -2.94 -24.57 10.48
C TYR A 119 -1.85 -24.58 11.56
N GLU A 120 -2.20 -24.79 12.83
CA GLU A 120 -1.21 -24.87 13.92
C GLU A 120 -0.20 -25.98 13.68
N ARG A 121 -0.68 -27.17 13.28
CA ARG A 121 0.19 -28.30 12.95
C ARG A 121 1.12 -27.98 11.76
N ALA A 122 0.59 -27.35 10.72
CA ALA A 122 1.35 -27.02 9.52
C ALA A 122 2.39 -25.93 9.75
N LEU A 123 2.26 -25.08 10.77
CA LEU A 123 3.28 -24.06 11.11
C LEU A 123 4.62 -24.67 11.53
N GLU A 124 4.63 -25.91 12.02
CA GLU A 124 5.86 -26.64 12.38
C GLU A 124 6.63 -27.11 11.14
N GLU A 125 6.00 -27.13 9.97
CA GLU A 125 6.59 -27.62 8.73
C GLU A 125 7.46 -26.57 8.01
N ASN A 126 8.64 -27.00 7.58
CA ASN A 126 9.56 -26.15 6.81
C ASN A 126 8.94 -25.64 5.49
N VAL A 127 8.13 -26.47 4.83
CA VAL A 127 7.47 -26.09 3.57
C VAL A 127 6.48 -24.94 3.79
N THR A 128 5.85 -24.87 4.96
CA THR A 128 4.87 -23.83 5.29
C THR A 128 5.54 -22.47 5.40
N GLY A 129 6.59 -22.35 6.21
CA GLY A 129 7.31 -21.08 6.40
C GLY A 129 8.05 -20.58 5.15
N VAL A 130 8.71 -21.50 4.42
CA VAL A 130 9.53 -21.17 3.24
C VAL A 130 8.69 -20.94 1.99
N SER A 131 7.59 -21.69 1.82
CA SER A 131 6.77 -21.66 0.62
C SER A 131 5.36 -21.11 0.85
N LEU A 132 4.50 -21.80 1.61
CA LEU A 132 3.06 -21.48 1.66
C LEU A 132 2.80 -20.08 2.21
N LEU A 133 3.50 -19.71 3.29
CA LEU A 133 3.42 -18.40 3.93
C LEU A 133 4.49 -17.43 3.42
N ARG A 134 5.04 -17.65 2.22
CA ARG A 134 6.04 -16.76 1.61
C ARG A 134 5.47 -15.36 1.38
N TYR A 135 4.25 -15.29 0.87
CA TYR A 135 3.57 -14.05 0.47
C TYR A 135 2.33 -13.74 1.31
N VAL A 136 1.97 -14.62 2.24
CA VAL A 136 0.80 -14.47 3.12
C VAL A 136 1.31 -14.45 4.57
N SER A 137 0.89 -13.48 5.37
CA SER A 137 1.21 -13.42 6.81
C SER A 137 0.32 -14.33 7.65
N ASP A 138 0.82 -14.71 8.84
CA ASP A 138 0.04 -15.47 9.84
C ASP A 138 -1.27 -14.75 10.21
N LYS A 139 -1.20 -13.42 10.40
CA LYS A 139 -2.37 -12.57 10.64
C LYS A 139 -3.40 -12.64 9.52
N THR A 140 -2.97 -12.63 8.26
CA THR A 140 -3.88 -12.75 7.11
C THR A 140 -4.58 -14.11 7.06
N VAL A 141 -3.88 -15.19 7.42
CA VAL A 141 -4.48 -16.54 7.47
C VAL A 141 -5.54 -16.62 8.58
N ARG A 142 -5.18 -16.18 9.79
CA ARG A 142 -6.04 -16.24 10.98
C ARG A 142 -7.23 -15.28 10.90
N GLY A 143 -7.04 -14.12 10.28
CA GLY A 143 -8.06 -13.10 10.08
C GLY A 143 -8.80 -13.26 8.75
N GLN A 144 -8.39 -12.50 7.72
CA GLN A 144 -9.08 -12.43 6.42
C GLN A 144 -9.50 -13.78 5.86
N PHE A 145 -8.53 -14.69 5.71
CA PHE A 145 -8.75 -15.91 4.95
C PHE A 145 -9.72 -16.80 5.70
N ARG A 146 -9.60 -16.91 7.03
CA ARG A 146 -10.54 -17.66 7.87
C ARG A 146 -11.95 -17.07 7.82
N ARG A 147 -12.06 -15.75 7.94
CA ARG A 147 -13.33 -15.03 7.81
C ARG A 147 -13.97 -15.32 6.44
N MET A 148 -13.22 -15.24 5.36
CA MET A 148 -13.74 -15.48 4.00
C MET A 148 -14.02 -16.96 3.72
N ALA A 149 -13.20 -17.88 4.22
CA ALA A 149 -13.38 -19.33 4.10
C ALA A 149 -14.69 -19.81 4.76
N THR A 150 -15.10 -19.12 5.83
CA THR A 150 -16.38 -19.36 6.52
C THR A 150 -17.55 -18.55 5.94
N GLY A 151 -17.31 -17.68 4.97
CA GLY A 151 -18.33 -16.90 4.25
C GLY A 151 -18.57 -15.48 4.74
N GLY A 152 -17.70 -14.96 5.60
CA GLY A 152 -17.72 -13.59 6.06
C GLY A 152 -17.25 -12.58 4.99
N ALA A 153 -17.34 -11.30 5.35
CA ALA A 153 -17.06 -10.19 4.45
C ALA A 153 -15.58 -10.11 4.04
N ARG A 154 -15.32 -9.66 2.81
CA ARG A 154 -13.95 -9.42 2.32
C ARG A 154 -13.32 -8.18 2.96
N LEU A 155 -14.09 -7.09 3.05
CA LEU A 155 -13.68 -5.80 3.61
C LEU A 155 -14.42 -5.55 4.92
N THR A 156 -13.74 -4.94 5.90
CA THR A 156 -14.32 -4.62 7.22
C THR A 156 -13.90 -3.21 7.63
N SER A 157 -14.83 -2.44 8.19
CA SER A 157 -14.50 -1.12 8.74
C SER A 157 -13.62 -1.29 9.98
N PHE A 158 -12.68 -0.38 10.21
CA PHE A 158 -11.82 -0.43 11.38
C PHE A 158 -11.42 0.96 11.85
N SER A 159 -11.16 1.08 13.15
CA SER A 159 -10.60 2.28 13.74
C SER A 159 -9.48 1.95 14.71
N PHE A 160 -8.49 2.83 14.75
CA PHE A 160 -7.35 2.72 15.64
C PHE A 160 -6.91 4.12 16.07
N SER A 161 -6.29 4.20 17.23
CA SER A 161 -5.65 5.41 17.72
C SER A 161 -4.15 5.17 17.86
N TYR A 162 -3.38 6.25 17.80
CA TYR A 162 -1.96 6.22 18.09
C TYR A 162 -1.60 7.36 19.03
N THR A 163 -0.95 7.04 20.15
CA THR A 163 -0.49 8.01 21.13
C THR A 163 1.05 7.99 21.17
N PRO A 164 1.73 9.10 20.78
CA PRO A 164 3.19 9.19 20.88
C PRO A 164 3.69 9.01 22.32
N PRO A 165 4.97 8.66 22.52
CA PRO A 165 5.51 8.39 23.84
C PRO A 165 5.57 9.67 24.68
N ARG A 166 5.26 9.54 25.98
CA ARG A 166 5.30 10.67 26.90
C ARG A 166 6.74 11.05 27.20
N ARG A 167 7.12 12.29 26.86
CA ARG A 167 8.45 12.82 27.21
C ARG A 167 8.55 13.08 28.71
N LEU A 168 9.70 12.75 29.31
CA LEU A 168 10.03 13.07 30.71
C LEU A 168 9.82 14.56 30.97
N ARG A 169 8.95 14.90 31.93
CA ARG A 169 8.55 16.29 32.28
C ARG A 169 7.92 17.09 31.12
N GLY A 170 7.36 16.42 30.12
CA GLY A 170 6.60 17.02 29.02
C GLY A 170 5.08 17.01 29.27
N PRO A 171 4.31 17.80 28.48
CA PRO A 171 2.85 17.70 28.46
C PRO A 171 2.41 16.31 27.98
N ILE A 172 1.16 15.94 28.29
CA ILE A 172 0.56 14.72 27.76
C ILE A 172 0.56 14.83 26.21
N PRO A 173 1.11 13.83 25.50
CA PRO A 173 1.11 13.83 24.04
C PRO A 173 -0.33 13.68 23.52
N PRO A 174 -0.67 14.30 22.39
CA PRO A 174 -2.00 14.15 21.83
C PRO A 174 -2.16 12.81 21.11
N THR A 175 -3.38 12.25 21.13
CA THR A 175 -3.74 10.98 20.48
C THR A 175 -4.31 11.23 19.09
N PHE A 176 -3.80 10.51 18.09
CA PHE A 176 -4.29 10.57 16.72
C PHE A 176 -5.28 9.44 16.48
N ASP A 177 -6.55 9.78 16.25
CA ASP A 177 -7.59 8.82 15.90
C ASP A 177 -7.71 8.65 14.38
N TYR A 178 -7.87 7.41 13.95
CA TYR A 178 -8.02 7.00 12.56
C TYR A 178 -9.23 6.08 12.43
N ALA A 179 -10.04 6.32 11.41
CA ALA A 179 -11.18 5.48 11.07
C ALA A 179 -11.19 5.26 9.56
N VAL A 180 -11.44 4.01 9.16
CA VAL A 180 -11.61 3.59 7.78
C VAL A 180 -12.97 2.91 7.66
N ALA A 181 -13.86 3.53 6.88
CA ALA A 181 -15.19 3.02 6.60
C ALA A 181 -15.22 2.32 5.24
N VAL A 182 -15.81 1.13 5.21
CA VAL A 182 -16.06 0.38 3.98
C VAL A 182 -17.05 1.15 3.09
N GLU A 183 -16.81 1.16 1.78
CA GLU A 183 -17.69 1.78 0.77
C GLU A 183 -17.99 3.28 0.98
N SER A 184 -17.11 4.01 1.70
CA SER A 184 -17.31 5.45 1.91
C SER A 184 -17.01 6.27 0.65
N SER A 185 -17.80 7.33 0.42
CA SER A 185 -17.59 8.31 -0.66
C SER A 185 -17.72 9.73 -0.11
N PRO A 186 -16.63 10.52 -0.01
CA PRO A 186 -15.25 10.17 -0.37
C PRO A 186 -14.63 9.00 0.43
N PRO A 187 -13.59 8.33 -0.09
CA PRO A 187 -12.84 7.31 0.66
C PRO A 187 -12.21 7.87 1.95
N SER A 188 -12.13 7.03 2.98
CA SER A 188 -11.63 7.37 4.32
C SER A 188 -10.30 6.67 4.68
N ASN A 189 -9.67 6.01 3.70
CA ASN A 189 -8.49 5.17 3.90
C ASN A 189 -7.15 5.88 3.68
N VAL A 190 -7.15 7.17 3.32
CA VAL A 190 -5.94 8.00 3.23
C VAL A 190 -6.04 9.13 4.24
N HIS A 191 -5.18 9.09 5.25
CA HIS A 191 -5.08 10.11 6.29
C HIS A 191 -3.85 10.98 6.06
N VAL A 192 -3.95 12.26 6.39
CA VAL A 192 -2.91 13.26 6.11
C VAL A 192 -2.49 13.96 7.38
N LEU A 193 -1.20 13.90 7.71
CA LEU A 193 -0.55 14.72 8.72
C LEU A 193 0.03 15.96 8.04
N ILE A 194 -0.57 17.12 8.25
CA ILE A 194 -0.15 18.37 7.63
C ILE A 194 0.24 19.43 8.68
N GLY A 195 1.17 20.29 8.31
CA GLY A 195 1.61 21.39 9.16
C GLY A 195 2.94 21.97 8.67
N ARG A 196 3.43 22.96 9.39
CA ARG A 196 4.67 23.70 9.06
C ARG A 196 5.91 22.80 9.06
N ASN A 197 7.00 23.26 8.47
CA ASN A 197 8.27 22.54 8.55
C ASN A 197 8.76 22.50 10.00
N GLY A 198 9.31 21.35 10.42
CA GLY A 198 9.83 21.18 11.79
C GLY A 198 8.78 20.94 12.90
N VAL A 199 7.48 20.87 12.59
CA VAL A 199 6.45 20.57 13.61
C VAL A 199 6.46 19.11 14.10
N GLY A 200 7.16 18.23 13.38
CA GLY A 200 7.35 16.82 13.78
C GLY A 200 6.52 15.80 13.00
N LYS A 201 6.07 16.11 11.77
CA LYS A 201 5.30 15.19 10.90
C LYS A 201 6.07 13.89 10.60
N THR A 202 7.23 14.01 9.95
CA THR A 202 8.16 12.89 9.67
C THR A 202 8.57 12.16 10.94
N HIS A 203 8.81 12.88 12.04
CA HIS A 203 9.10 12.25 13.33
C HIS A 203 7.95 11.39 13.85
N THR A 204 6.70 11.85 13.71
CA THR A 204 5.51 11.09 14.10
C THR A 204 5.37 9.81 13.27
N VAL A 205 5.56 9.90 11.96
CA VAL A 205 5.58 8.73 11.06
C VAL A 205 6.67 7.73 11.44
N ASN A 206 7.86 8.22 11.79
CA ASN A 206 8.97 7.38 12.25
C ASN A 206 8.67 6.70 13.59
N LEU A 207 8.02 7.40 14.52
CA LEU A 207 7.61 6.80 15.80
C LEU A 207 6.58 5.69 15.57
N MET A 208 5.54 5.93 14.74
CA MET A 208 4.56 4.89 14.36
C MET A 208 5.23 3.66 13.75
N THR A 209 6.21 3.88 12.87
CA THR A 209 6.98 2.80 12.25
C THR A 209 7.72 1.97 13.30
N ASN A 210 8.39 2.62 14.26
CA ASN A 210 9.14 1.90 15.29
C ASN A 210 8.21 1.21 16.30
N ALA A 211 7.10 1.83 16.69
CA ALA A 211 6.14 1.25 17.65
C ALA A 211 5.52 -0.06 17.14
N LEU A 212 5.32 -0.22 15.83
CA LEU A 212 4.76 -1.45 15.26
C LEU A 212 5.80 -2.52 14.91
N VAL A 213 7.05 -2.12 14.66
CA VAL A 213 8.12 -3.04 14.21
C VAL A 213 9.02 -3.50 15.36
N ARG A 214 9.22 -2.64 16.38
CA ARG A 214 10.03 -2.95 17.56
C ARG A 214 9.12 -3.43 18.69
N ALA A 215 9.65 -4.32 19.53
CA ALA A 215 8.89 -4.90 20.65
C ALA A 215 8.74 -3.93 21.84
N ASP A 216 9.51 -2.84 21.86
CA ASP A 216 9.56 -1.88 22.97
C ASP A 216 8.57 -0.72 22.74
N GLY A 217 7.29 -0.94 23.04
CA GLY A 217 6.21 0.05 22.85
C GLY A 217 6.43 1.37 23.60
N ASP A 218 6.95 1.32 24.84
CA ASP A 218 7.09 2.49 25.71
C ASP A 218 7.98 3.61 25.14
N GLU A 219 8.97 3.27 24.30
CA GLU A 219 9.89 4.26 23.72
C GLU A 219 9.27 4.99 22.53
N TYR A 220 8.35 4.33 21.81
CA TYR A 220 7.85 4.80 20.52
C TYR A 220 6.37 5.14 20.49
N GLY A 221 5.64 4.88 21.58
CA GLY A 221 4.20 5.14 21.68
C GLY A 221 3.36 3.90 21.45
N GLU A 222 2.06 4.04 21.64
CA GLU A 222 1.13 2.92 21.70
C GLU A 222 0.03 3.06 20.64
N PHE A 223 -0.35 1.91 20.06
CA PHE A 223 -1.52 1.78 19.19
C PHE A 223 -2.65 1.11 19.96
N GLU A 224 -3.85 1.68 19.88
CA GLU A 224 -5.07 1.08 20.43
C GLU A 224 -6.05 0.83 19.30
N TRP A 225 -6.63 -0.37 19.25
CA TRP A 225 -7.64 -0.73 18.26
C TRP A 225 -9.01 -0.61 18.90
N THR A 226 -9.96 -0.04 18.15
CA THR A 226 -11.34 0.15 18.62
C THR A 226 -12.27 -0.64 17.70
N GLY A 227 -13.03 -1.57 18.27
CA GLY A 227 -14.01 -2.43 17.59
C GLY A 227 -14.80 -3.26 18.62
N GLU A 228 -15.83 -3.99 18.17
CA GLU A 228 -16.62 -4.86 19.04
C GLU A 228 -15.75 -6.01 19.58
N GLU A 229 -15.86 -6.30 20.89
CA GLU A 229 -15.00 -7.24 21.64
C GLU A 229 -15.02 -8.69 21.12
N ASP A 230 -15.98 -9.03 20.24
CA ASP A 230 -16.17 -10.37 19.65
C ASP A 230 -15.53 -10.55 18.25
N ASP A 231 -14.93 -9.51 17.68
CA ASP A 231 -14.33 -9.58 16.34
C ASP A 231 -12.84 -9.96 16.46
N GLU A 232 -12.53 -11.27 16.46
CA GLU A 232 -11.15 -11.81 16.52
C GLU A 232 -10.20 -11.10 15.54
N ASP A 233 -10.75 -10.65 14.40
CA ASP A 233 -10.07 -9.86 13.40
C ASP A 233 -9.52 -8.54 13.95
N VAL A 234 -10.28 -7.74 14.71
CA VAL A 234 -9.86 -6.41 15.22
C VAL A 234 -8.62 -6.50 16.12
N SER A 235 -8.45 -7.60 16.84
CA SER A 235 -7.33 -7.82 17.77
C SER A 235 -5.96 -7.99 17.09
N LEU A 236 -5.93 -8.31 15.78
CA LEU A 236 -4.70 -8.68 15.08
C LEU A 236 -3.87 -7.47 14.65
N GLY A 237 -4.43 -6.26 14.62
CA GLY A 237 -3.77 -5.04 14.16
C GLY A 237 -3.26 -5.11 12.70
N PHE A 238 -2.17 -4.39 12.38
CA PHE A 238 -1.62 -4.37 11.01
C PHE A 238 -0.84 -5.65 10.69
N SER A 239 -1.02 -6.18 9.46
CA SER A 239 -0.30 -7.35 8.94
C SER A 239 1.08 -6.99 8.39
N GLY A 240 1.19 -5.78 7.83
CA GLY A 240 2.42 -5.27 7.23
C GLY A 240 2.46 -3.75 7.19
N ILE A 241 3.68 -3.22 7.08
CA ILE A 241 3.97 -1.80 6.98
C ILE A 241 4.84 -1.56 5.77
N VAL A 242 4.44 -0.60 4.93
CA VAL A 242 5.25 -0.11 3.83
C VAL A 242 5.57 1.36 4.08
N SER A 243 6.83 1.67 4.33
CA SER A 243 7.32 3.05 4.43
C SER A 243 7.83 3.52 3.07
N VAL A 244 7.32 4.66 2.61
CA VAL A 244 7.65 5.29 1.34
C VAL A 244 8.29 6.65 1.63
N SER A 245 9.55 6.83 1.25
CA SER A 245 10.23 8.12 1.36
C SER A 245 11.34 8.25 0.32
N PHE A 246 11.29 9.33 -0.46
CA PHE A 246 12.32 9.68 -1.44
C PHE A 246 13.15 10.90 -1.02
N SER A 247 13.05 11.32 0.25
CA SER A 247 13.88 12.39 0.79
C SER A 247 15.31 11.89 1.03
N ALA A 248 16.28 12.51 0.36
CA ALA A 248 17.70 12.26 0.59
C ALA A 248 18.20 12.84 1.92
N PHE A 249 17.46 13.78 2.51
CA PHE A 249 17.86 14.52 3.72
C PHE A 249 17.20 14.00 5.00
N ASP A 250 16.27 13.05 4.86
CA ASP A 250 15.64 12.43 6.01
C ASP A 250 16.69 11.62 6.81
N PRO A 251 16.85 11.85 8.12
CA PRO A 251 17.81 11.12 8.95
C PRO A 251 17.35 9.70 9.31
N PHE A 252 16.11 9.30 8.99
CA PHE A 252 15.59 7.99 9.36
C PHE A 252 16.27 6.86 8.58
N GLU A 253 16.87 5.90 9.29
CA GLU A 253 17.38 4.68 8.66
C GLU A 253 16.24 3.66 8.50
N PRO A 254 16.03 3.09 7.30
CA PRO A 254 15.11 1.98 7.14
C PRO A 254 15.46 0.85 8.10
N LEU A 255 14.44 0.33 8.79
CA LEU A 255 14.63 -0.80 9.70
C LEU A 255 15.09 -2.04 8.92
N PRO A 256 15.98 -2.88 9.51
CA PRO A 256 16.43 -4.10 8.87
C PRO A 256 15.26 -5.07 8.68
N VAL A 257 15.25 -5.78 7.55
CA VAL A 257 14.29 -6.85 7.30
C VAL A 257 14.57 -7.98 8.29
N ARG A 258 13.64 -8.26 9.20
CA ARG A 258 13.71 -9.44 10.05
C ARG A 258 13.19 -10.63 9.26
N GLU A 259 14.05 -11.62 9.01
CA GLU A 259 13.73 -12.80 8.19
C GLU A 259 12.94 -13.88 8.97
N ASN A 260 12.87 -13.81 10.31
CA ASN A 260 12.20 -14.84 11.12
C ASN A 260 10.71 -14.52 11.37
N LYS A 261 9.86 -15.42 10.86
CA LYS A 261 8.39 -15.38 10.85
C LYS A 261 7.82 -16.12 12.06
N SER A 262 7.04 -15.40 12.85
CA SER A 262 5.76 -15.89 13.42
C SER A 262 5.04 -14.79 14.21
N THR A 263 5.74 -13.76 14.71
CA THR A 263 5.13 -12.80 15.66
C THR A 263 5.31 -11.29 15.35
N SER A 264 6.20 -10.89 14.43
CA SER A 264 6.45 -9.46 14.14
C SER A 264 5.80 -8.98 12.83
N VAL A 265 5.26 -7.75 12.84
CA VAL A 265 4.71 -7.07 11.66
C VAL A 265 5.78 -6.97 10.55
N ARG A 266 5.41 -7.33 9.30
CA ARG A 266 6.35 -7.24 8.15
C ARG A 266 6.64 -5.78 7.84
N TYR A 267 7.92 -5.43 7.69
CA TYR A 267 8.33 -4.07 7.33
C TYR A 267 9.03 -4.03 5.97
N HIS A 268 8.54 -3.17 5.09
CA HIS A 268 9.15 -2.88 3.80
C HIS A 268 9.42 -1.38 3.65
N TYR A 269 10.54 -1.05 3.00
CA TYR A 269 10.90 0.32 2.67
C TYR A 269 10.99 0.50 1.15
N VAL A 270 10.36 1.55 0.64
CA VAL A 270 10.36 1.96 -0.77
C VAL A 270 10.91 3.38 -0.84
N GLY A 271 12.09 3.54 -1.43
CA GLY A 271 12.77 4.82 -1.42
C GLY A 271 14.22 4.76 -1.85
N LEU A 272 14.94 5.87 -1.60
CA LEU A 272 16.33 6.06 -2.03
C LEU A 272 17.36 5.36 -1.14
N LYS A 273 17.02 4.97 0.09
CA LYS A 273 17.98 4.34 1.00
C LYS A 273 18.08 2.83 0.77
N HIS A 274 19.27 2.28 0.98
CA HIS A 274 19.44 0.83 1.04
C HIS A 274 19.12 0.31 2.45
N GLN A 275 18.40 -0.82 2.53
CA GLN A 275 18.14 -1.50 3.81
C GLN A 275 19.36 -2.30 4.31
N THR A 276 20.37 -2.50 3.47
CA THR A 276 21.61 -3.21 3.83
C THR A 276 22.76 -2.22 4.00
N LYS A 277 23.54 -2.44 5.06
CA LYS A 277 24.82 -1.75 5.26
C LYS A 277 25.91 -2.41 4.41
N ASN A 278 27.03 -1.72 4.22
CA ASN A 278 28.24 -2.30 3.63
C ASN A 278 28.81 -3.39 4.56
N ALA A 279 29.72 -4.22 4.03
CA ALA A 279 30.36 -5.27 4.82
C ALA A 279 31.16 -4.74 6.03
N ASP A 280 31.59 -3.47 5.96
CA ASP A 280 32.27 -2.74 7.03
C ASP A 280 31.31 -2.04 8.01
N GLY A 281 29.99 -2.21 7.84
CA GLY A 281 28.96 -1.59 8.66
C GLY A 281 28.60 -0.15 8.29
N THR A 282 29.25 0.45 7.27
CA THR A 282 28.92 1.81 6.82
C THR A 282 27.63 1.85 6.01
N GLN A 283 26.96 3.00 5.99
CA GLN A 283 25.74 3.17 5.22
C GLN A 283 26.07 3.30 3.73
N LYS A 284 25.31 2.61 2.89
CA LYS A 284 25.43 2.73 1.44
C LYS A 284 24.98 4.13 0.99
N PRO A 285 25.58 4.68 -0.08
CA PRO A 285 25.06 5.90 -0.70
C PRO A 285 23.61 5.70 -1.16
N PRO A 286 22.84 6.78 -1.40
CA PRO A 286 21.51 6.67 -1.98
C PRO A 286 21.52 5.87 -3.29
N LYS A 287 20.44 5.12 -3.53
CA LYS A 287 20.21 4.31 -4.73
C LYS A 287 20.36 5.14 -5.99
N SER A 288 21.09 4.60 -6.96
CA SER A 288 21.20 5.16 -8.30
C SER A 288 19.91 4.96 -9.11
N PRO A 289 19.73 5.70 -10.23
CA PRO A 289 18.65 5.42 -11.18
C PRO A 289 18.62 3.95 -11.66
N GLU A 290 19.79 3.33 -11.83
CA GLU A 290 19.92 1.92 -12.21
C GLU A 290 19.44 0.98 -11.10
N ASP A 291 19.70 1.29 -9.83
CA ASP A 291 19.18 0.53 -8.68
C ASP A 291 17.66 0.59 -8.64
N LEU A 292 17.07 1.78 -8.82
CA LEU A 292 15.62 1.97 -8.85
C LEU A 292 14.97 1.25 -10.05
N ALA A 293 15.59 1.29 -11.22
CA ALA A 293 15.14 0.52 -12.38
C ALA A 293 15.24 -1.00 -12.12
N SER A 294 16.27 -1.44 -11.41
CA SER A 294 16.43 -2.83 -11.00
C SER A 294 15.34 -3.28 -10.04
N ASP A 295 15.00 -2.46 -9.05
CA ASP A 295 13.90 -2.70 -8.11
C ASP A 295 12.55 -2.74 -8.85
N PHE A 296 12.29 -1.78 -9.75
CA PHE A 296 11.10 -1.78 -10.60
C PHE A 296 10.98 -3.08 -11.39
N GLY A 297 12.01 -3.48 -12.14
CA GLY A 297 11.96 -4.70 -12.95
C GLY A 297 11.79 -6.00 -12.12
N LYS A 298 12.35 -6.07 -10.90
CA LYS A 298 12.10 -7.19 -9.99
C LYS A 298 10.63 -7.24 -9.55
N SER A 299 10.07 -6.07 -9.23
CA SER A 299 8.68 -5.94 -8.78
C SER A 299 7.70 -6.33 -9.88
N VAL A 300 7.92 -5.84 -11.11
CA VAL A 300 7.14 -6.25 -12.30
C VAL A 300 7.21 -7.76 -12.48
N SER A 301 8.40 -8.36 -12.42
CA SER A 301 8.57 -9.81 -12.55
C SER A 301 7.81 -10.60 -11.48
N ALA A 302 7.67 -10.09 -10.25
CA ALA A 302 6.92 -10.73 -9.18
C ALA A 302 5.40 -10.53 -9.29
N ILE A 303 4.98 -9.43 -9.92
CA ILE A 303 3.58 -9.10 -10.17
C ILE A 303 3.03 -9.92 -11.33
N VAL A 304 3.74 -9.97 -12.47
CA VAL A 304 3.24 -10.61 -13.69
C VAL A 304 3.01 -12.11 -13.53
N THR A 305 3.69 -12.75 -12.58
CA THR A 305 3.54 -14.19 -12.30
C THR A 305 2.33 -14.53 -11.43
N GLN A 306 1.62 -13.54 -10.88
CA GLN A 306 0.44 -13.76 -10.03
C GLN A 306 -0.77 -13.05 -10.63
N THR A 307 -1.85 -13.78 -10.89
CA THR A 307 -3.02 -13.26 -11.62
C THR A 307 -3.68 -12.11 -10.87
N ALA A 308 -3.91 -12.27 -9.57
CA ALA A 308 -4.52 -11.22 -8.75
C ALA A 308 -3.65 -9.94 -8.66
N LYS A 309 -2.32 -10.08 -8.67
CA LYS A 309 -1.41 -8.92 -8.68
C LYS A 309 -1.40 -8.22 -10.03
N ARG A 310 -1.43 -8.99 -11.14
CA ARG A 310 -1.57 -8.43 -12.50
C ARG A 310 -2.82 -7.59 -12.65
N GLU A 311 -3.97 -8.11 -12.23
CA GLU A 311 -5.25 -7.39 -12.31
C GLU A 311 -5.22 -6.09 -11.50
N ARG A 312 -4.70 -6.15 -10.26
CA ARG A 312 -4.50 -4.95 -9.42
C ARG A 312 -3.55 -3.94 -10.05
N TRP A 313 -2.44 -4.41 -10.63
CA TRP A 313 -1.47 -3.53 -11.29
C TRP A 313 -2.06 -2.88 -12.54
N ARG A 314 -2.81 -3.64 -13.35
CA ARG A 314 -3.51 -3.11 -14.53
C ARG A 314 -4.46 -1.98 -14.14
N ARG A 315 -5.32 -2.21 -13.14
CA ARG A 315 -6.23 -1.17 -12.61
C ARG A 315 -5.46 0.07 -12.11
N ALA A 316 -4.35 -0.14 -11.40
CA ALA A 316 -3.55 0.97 -10.91
C ALA A 316 -2.92 1.78 -12.06
N LEU A 317 -2.46 1.11 -13.13
CA LEU A 317 -1.94 1.79 -14.32
C LEU A 317 -3.04 2.58 -15.04
N GLU A 318 -4.25 2.03 -15.17
CA GLU A 318 -5.41 2.72 -15.77
C GLU A 318 -5.72 4.05 -15.06
N ILE A 319 -5.63 4.10 -13.73
CA ILE A 319 -5.83 5.35 -12.96
C ILE A 319 -4.68 6.35 -13.23
N LEU A 320 -3.43 5.87 -13.28
CA LEU A 320 -2.26 6.69 -13.55
C LEU A 320 -2.25 7.27 -14.98
N GLU A 321 -2.87 6.59 -15.95
CA GLU A 321 -3.00 7.04 -17.35
C GLU A 321 -3.89 8.28 -17.53
N SER A 322 -4.56 8.75 -16.47
CA SER A 322 -5.11 10.11 -16.44
C SER A 322 -4.05 11.20 -16.67
N ASP A 323 -2.78 10.89 -16.40
CA ASP A 323 -1.64 11.68 -16.83
C ASP A 323 -1.13 11.27 -18.22
N ARG A 324 -0.94 12.27 -19.10
CA ARG A 324 -0.56 12.08 -20.51
C ARG A 324 0.80 11.40 -20.72
N LEU A 325 1.74 11.54 -19.78
CA LEU A 325 3.04 10.90 -19.89
C LEU A 325 2.96 9.42 -19.47
N PHE A 326 2.07 9.06 -18.55
CA PHE A 326 1.75 7.66 -18.26
C PHE A 326 1.03 6.99 -19.42
N GLU A 327 0.01 7.64 -19.98
CA GLU A 327 -0.72 7.16 -21.17
C GLU A 327 0.26 6.81 -22.31
N ARG A 328 1.19 7.71 -22.62
CA ARG A 328 2.21 7.52 -23.67
C ARG A 328 3.30 6.51 -23.32
N ALA A 329 3.51 6.21 -22.04
CA ALA A 329 4.52 5.24 -21.63
C ALA A 329 4.04 3.79 -21.84
N GLU A 330 2.72 3.59 -21.99
CA GLU A 330 2.08 2.31 -22.30
C GLU A 330 2.57 1.16 -21.40
N VAL A 331 2.73 1.44 -20.10
CA VAL A 331 3.34 0.51 -19.14
C VAL A 331 2.56 -0.81 -19.06
N TRP A 332 1.24 -0.76 -19.27
CA TRP A 332 0.34 -1.91 -19.29
C TRP A 332 0.75 -2.98 -20.32
N GLN A 333 1.44 -2.59 -21.41
CA GLN A 333 1.94 -3.54 -22.42
C GLN A 333 2.89 -4.59 -21.84
N LEU A 334 3.50 -4.33 -20.67
CA LEU A 334 4.32 -5.31 -19.97
C LEU A 334 3.51 -6.55 -19.55
N ILE A 335 2.22 -6.38 -19.22
CA ILE A 335 1.32 -7.47 -18.84
C ILE A 335 1.01 -8.32 -20.07
N ASP A 336 0.53 -7.69 -21.14
CA ASP A 336 0.18 -8.38 -22.40
C ASP A 336 1.40 -9.05 -23.04
N TYR A 337 2.57 -8.40 -22.95
CA TYR A 337 3.82 -8.97 -23.41
C TYR A 337 4.16 -10.24 -22.64
N TYR A 338 4.05 -10.24 -21.30
CA TYR A 338 4.29 -11.43 -20.48
C TYR A 338 3.33 -12.57 -20.84
N GLU A 339 2.05 -12.28 -20.99
CA GLU A 339 1.01 -13.26 -21.33
C GLU A 339 1.25 -13.93 -22.66
N ARG A 340 1.81 -13.22 -23.64
CA ARG A 340 2.23 -13.82 -24.90
C ARG A 340 3.49 -14.67 -24.75
N VAL A 341 4.55 -14.12 -24.12
CA VAL A 341 5.84 -14.84 -24.08
C VAL A 341 5.79 -16.09 -23.20
N ILE A 342 4.97 -16.12 -22.16
CA ILE A 342 4.86 -17.29 -21.27
C ILE A 342 4.28 -18.53 -21.99
N GLU A 343 3.56 -18.34 -23.10
CA GLU A 343 3.06 -19.44 -23.94
C GLU A 343 4.14 -19.98 -24.90
N GLU A 344 5.13 -19.15 -25.24
CA GLU A 344 6.12 -19.45 -26.28
C GLU A 344 7.47 -19.93 -25.72
N MET A 345 7.80 -19.58 -24.47
CA MET A 345 9.12 -19.84 -23.90
C MET A 345 9.07 -20.27 -22.41
N PRO A 346 10.15 -20.87 -21.88
CA PRO A 346 10.21 -21.26 -20.48
C PRO A 346 9.97 -20.07 -19.54
N PRO A 347 9.26 -20.25 -18.42
CA PRO A 347 8.87 -19.16 -17.52
C PRO A 347 10.00 -18.27 -17.01
N ARG A 348 11.19 -18.85 -16.79
CA ARG A 348 12.38 -18.09 -16.36
C ARG A 348 12.87 -17.12 -17.44
N GLU A 349 12.80 -17.53 -18.70
CA GLU A 349 13.20 -16.70 -19.84
C GLU A 349 12.17 -15.60 -20.07
N ALA A 350 10.88 -15.94 -20.03
CA ALA A 350 9.78 -14.97 -20.10
C ALA A 350 9.91 -13.88 -19.01
N GLN A 351 10.16 -14.27 -17.76
CA GLN A 351 10.38 -13.32 -16.65
C GLN A 351 11.61 -12.43 -16.89
N ALA A 352 12.70 -12.99 -17.40
CA ALA A 352 13.92 -12.22 -17.68
C ALA A 352 13.70 -11.17 -18.78
N GLU A 353 12.98 -11.53 -19.84
CA GLU A 353 12.64 -10.61 -20.94
C GLU A 353 11.72 -9.48 -20.49
N VAL A 354 10.63 -9.78 -19.77
CA VAL A 354 9.74 -8.74 -19.22
C VAL A 354 10.49 -7.83 -18.26
N ARG A 355 11.35 -8.37 -17.39
CA ARG A 355 12.16 -7.59 -16.46
C ARG A 355 13.11 -6.63 -17.18
N LYS A 356 13.69 -7.06 -18.31
CA LYS A 356 14.55 -6.23 -19.15
C LYS A 356 13.75 -5.11 -19.84
N LEU A 357 12.58 -5.43 -20.39
CA LEU A 357 11.69 -4.45 -21.01
C LEU A 357 11.20 -3.41 -19.99
N ALA A 358 10.80 -3.86 -18.80
CA ALA A 358 10.39 -2.99 -17.70
C ALA A 358 11.47 -1.97 -17.32
N ARG A 359 12.72 -2.41 -17.20
CA ARG A 359 13.87 -1.52 -16.94
C ARG A 359 14.05 -0.47 -18.05
N ALA A 360 13.88 -0.87 -19.30
CA ALA A 360 14.02 0.03 -20.44
C ALA A 360 12.92 1.11 -20.49
N ILE A 361 11.67 0.73 -20.22
CA ILE A 361 10.54 1.67 -20.12
C ILE A 361 10.79 2.63 -18.96
N PHE A 362 11.07 2.10 -17.77
CA PHE A 362 11.31 2.90 -16.56
C PHE A 362 12.46 3.90 -16.76
N GLY A 363 13.56 3.47 -17.38
CA GLY A 363 14.74 4.32 -17.63
C GLY A 363 14.43 5.60 -18.42
N LYS A 364 13.46 5.54 -19.35
CA LYS A 364 13.07 6.67 -20.23
C LYS A 364 12.14 7.68 -19.57
N MET A 365 11.54 7.35 -18.42
CA MET A 365 10.58 8.23 -17.75
C MET A 365 11.26 9.39 -16.99
N SER A 366 10.51 10.46 -16.74
CA SER A 366 10.99 11.56 -15.89
C SER A 366 11.06 11.13 -14.42
N SER A 367 11.82 11.87 -13.59
CA SER A 367 12.05 11.53 -12.18
C SER A 367 10.75 11.38 -11.37
N GLY A 368 9.80 12.32 -11.52
CA GLY A 368 8.51 12.25 -10.84
C GLY A 368 7.70 11.00 -11.22
N HIS A 369 7.66 10.66 -12.51
CA HIS A 369 6.95 9.47 -12.99
C HIS A 369 7.63 8.17 -12.54
N LYS A 370 8.96 8.14 -12.50
CA LYS A 370 9.73 7.02 -11.94
C LYS A 370 9.36 6.77 -10.48
N ILE A 371 9.27 7.82 -9.67
CA ILE A 371 8.90 7.74 -8.25
C ILE A 371 7.48 7.17 -8.10
N VAL A 372 6.51 7.72 -8.83
CA VAL A 372 5.12 7.28 -8.76
C VAL A 372 4.98 5.84 -9.24
N LEU A 373 5.52 5.51 -10.41
CA LEU A 373 5.43 4.17 -10.97
C LEU A 373 6.09 3.13 -10.08
N LEU A 374 7.29 3.41 -9.57
CA LEU A 374 7.99 2.51 -8.64
C LEU A 374 7.17 2.32 -7.36
N THR A 375 6.65 3.41 -6.79
CA THR A 375 5.86 3.35 -5.55
C THR A 375 4.63 2.47 -5.72
N ILE A 376 3.81 2.76 -6.74
CA ILE A 376 2.58 1.99 -7.03
C ILE A 376 2.90 0.53 -7.33
N THR A 377 3.94 0.26 -8.14
CA THR A 377 4.33 -1.12 -8.46
C THR A 377 4.81 -1.87 -7.22
N ARG A 378 5.62 -1.25 -6.35
CA ARG A 378 6.04 -1.86 -5.07
C ARG A 378 4.86 -2.09 -4.14
N LEU A 379 3.90 -1.18 -4.08
CA LEU A 379 2.69 -1.37 -3.27
C LEU A 379 1.86 -2.55 -3.77
N VAL A 380 1.65 -2.70 -5.09
CA VAL A 380 0.95 -3.88 -5.63
C VAL A 380 1.66 -5.19 -5.28
N GLU A 381 2.99 -5.20 -5.32
CA GLU A 381 3.80 -6.37 -4.96
C GLU A 381 3.68 -6.73 -3.48
N LEU A 382 3.70 -5.73 -2.59
CA LEU A 382 3.94 -5.90 -1.14
C LEU A 382 2.68 -5.83 -0.26
N LEU A 383 1.60 -5.19 -0.71
CA LEU A 383 0.42 -4.99 0.11
C LEU A 383 -0.33 -6.31 0.36
N GLU A 384 -0.51 -6.60 1.65
CA GLU A 384 -1.37 -7.65 2.20
C GLU A 384 -2.60 -7.01 2.86
N GLU A 385 -3.52 -7.82 3.39
CA GLU A 385 -4.68 -7.28 4.13
C GLU A 385 -4.23 -6.47 5.35
N ARG A 386 -4.92 -5.35 5.64
CA ARG A 386 -4.63 -4.50 6.80
C ARG A 386 -3.18 -4.05 6.81
N SER A 387 -2.70 -3.61 5.64
CA SER A 387 -1.41 -2.97 5.51
C SER A 387 -1.48 -1.49 5.86
N LEU A 388 -0.49 -1.01 6.60
CA LEU A 388 -0.27 0.42 6.85
C LEU A 388 0.77 0.95 5.86
N VAL A 389 0.40 1.96 5.07
CA VAL A 389 1.33 2.67 4.19
C VAL A 389 1.68 4.02 4.80
N LEU A 390 2.96 4.23 5.07
CA LEU A 390 3.47 5.48 5.62
C LEU A 390 4.21 6.23 4.52
N VAL A 391 3.74 7.41 4.14
CA VAL A 391 4.33 8.20 3.05
C VAL A 391 4.85 9.52 3.61
N ASP A 392 6.11 9.86 3.33
CA ASP A 392 6.72 11.12 3.76
C ASP A 392 7.08 11.99 2.56
N GLU A 393 6.55 13.22 2.55
CA GLU A 393 6.72 14.26 1.54
C GLU A 393 6.64 13.78 0.08
N PRO A 394 5.51 13.15 -0.34
CA PRO A 394 5.36 12.68 -1.71
C PRO A 394 5.41 13.83 -2.74
N GLU A 395 5.15 15.07 -2.34
CA GLU A 395 5.15 16.25 -3.20
C GLU A 395 6.52 16.71 -3.70
N ALA A 396 7.64 16.31 -3.07
CA ALA A 396 8.95 16.96 -3.22
C ALA A 396 9.45 17.08 -4.69
N HIS A 397 8.97 16.22 -5.59
CA HIS A 397 9.28 16.24 -7.02
C HIS A 397 8.07 16.00 -7.94
N LEU A 398 6.85 16.17 -7.42
CA LEU A 398 5.62 15.88 -8.14
C LEU A 398 4.83 17.17 -8.41
N HIS A 399 4.49 17.38 -9.68
CA HIS A 399 3.52 18.40 -10.05
C HIS A 399 2.09 18.00 -9.62
N PRO A 400 1.18 18.97 -9.39
CA PRO A 400 -0.11 18.71 -8.75
C PRO A 400 -0.96 17.58 -9.38
N PRO A 401 -1.14 17.50 -10.72
CA PRO A 401 -1.94 16.45 -11.34
C PRO A 401 -1.42 15.04 -11.04
N LEU A 402 -0.10 14.85 -11.12
CA LEU A 402 0.54 13.58 -10.83
C LEU A 402 0.49 13.21 -9.34
N LEU A 403 0.54 14.22 -8.46
CA LEU A 403 0.33 14.00 -7.03
C LEU A 403 -1.10 13.51 -6.77
N SER A 404 -2.12 14.16 -7.36
CA SER A 404 -3.51 13.69 -7.27
C SER A 404 -3.68 12.26 -7.80
N ALA A 405 -3.10 11.95 -8.97
CA ALA A 405 -3.12 10.59 -9.53
C ALA A 405 -2.47 9.56 -8.60
N LEU A 406 -1.35 9.90 -7.95
CA LEU A 406 -0.71 9.06 -6.94
C LEU A 406 -1.64 8.80 -5.75
N ILE A 407 -2.27 9.84 -5.19
CA ILE A 407 -3.15 9.70 -4.02
C ILE A 407 -4.39 8.86 -4.37
N ARG A 408 -4.97 9.07 -5.55
CA ARG A 408 -6.13 8.29 -6.03
C ARG A 408 -5.79 6.83 -6.24
N THR A 409 -4.67 6.56 -6.91
CA THR A 409 -4.19 5.18 -7.12
C THR A 409 -3.86 4.49 -5.80
N LEU A 410 -3.22 5.20 -4.86
CA LEU A 410 -2.94 4.70 -3.51
C LEU A 410 -4.23 4.36 -2.75
N SER A 411 -5.23 5.24 -2.79
CA SER A 411 -6.53 5.02 -2.15
C SER A 411 -7.23 3.79 -2.74
N ASP A 412 -7.31 3.65 -4.06
CA ASP A 412 -7.92 2.48 -4.72
C ASP A 412 -7.22 1.17 -4.34
N LEU A 413 -5.88 1.14 -4.36
CA LEU A 413 -5.10 -0.03 -3.96
C LEU A 413 -5.37 -0.46 -2.52
N LEU A 414 -5.48 0.50 -1.61
CA LEU A 414 -5.68 0.24 -0.19
C LEU A 414 -7.12 -0.17 0.14
N ILE A 415 -8.13 0.33 -0.57
CA ILE A 415 -9.52 -0.15 -0.43
C ILE A 415 -9.56 -1.66 -0.74
N ASN A 416 -8.94 -2.08 -1.85
CA ASN A 416 -8.88 -3.49 -2.25
C ASN A 416 -8.12 -4.40 -1.27
N ARG A 417 -7.39 -3.83 -0.30
CA ARG A 417 -6.56 -4.56 0.67
C ARG A 417 -6.95 -4.26 2.12
N ASN A 418 -8.10 -3.63 2.35
CA ASN A 418 -8.55 -3.19 3.67
C ASN A 418 -7.43 -2.46 4.45
N GLY A 419 -6.63 -1.66 3.72
CA GLY A 419 -5.43 -0.99 4.22
C GLY A 419 -5.66 0.51 4.42
N VAL A 420 -4.69 1.17 5.04
CA VAL A 420 -4.74 2.60 5.33
C VAL A 420 -3.40 3.26 5.02
N ALA A 421 -3.44 4.49 4.49
CA ALA A 421 -2.27 5.34 4.33
C ALA A 421 -2.26 6.46 5.36
N ILE A 422 -1.07 6.78 5.88
CA ILE A 422 -0.81 8.01 6.63
C ILE A 422 0.29 8.77 5.88
N ILE A 423 -0.05 9.97 5.41
CA ILE A 423 0.82 10.80 4.59
C ILE A 423 1.27 12.02 5.39
N ALA A 424 2.56 12.15 5.65
CA ALA A 424 3.16 13.37 6.15
C ALA A 424 3.48 14.30 4.97
N THR A 425 2.94 15.51 4.99
CA THR A 425 3.06 16.46 3.87
C THR A 425 3.07 17.91 4.36
N HIS A 426 3.61 18.80 3.53
CA HIS A 426 3.40 20.24 3.63
C HIS A 426 2.56 20.77 2.45
N SER A 427 2.10 19.91 1.54
CA SER A 427 1.36 20.29 0.34
C SER A 427 -0.15 20.32 0.57
N PRO A 428 -0.82 21.49 0.44
CA PRO A 428 -2.27 21.59 0.47
C PRO A 428 -2.97 20.86 -0.68
N VAL A 429 -2.27 20.54 -1.77
CA VAL A 429 -2.84 19.81 -2.92
C VAL A 429 -3.35 18.43 -2.48
N ILE A 430 -2.64 17.75 -1.59
CA ILE A 430 -3.06 16.43 -1.06
C ILE A 430 -4.38 16.54 -0.30
N LEU A 431 -4.63 17.66 0.37
CA LEU A 431 -5.86 17.87 1.14
C LEU A 431 -7.11 17.92 0.24
N GLN A 432 -6.97 18.31 -1.03
CA GLN A 432 -8.07 18.29 -1.99
C GLN A 432 -8.57 16.86 -2.29
N GLU A 433 -7.74 15.85 -2.00
CA GLU A 433 -8.04 14.46 -2.33
C GLU A 433 -8.68 13.68 -1.18
N VAL A 434 -8.73 14.25 0.04
CA VAL A 434 -9.20 13.58 1.26
C VAL A 434 -10.23 14.42 2.01
N PRO A 435 -11.20 13.80 2.72
CA PRO A 435 -12.16 14.53 3.52
C PRO A 435 -11.52 15.08 4.81
N ARG A 436 -12.06 16.16 5.38
CA ARG A 436 -11.46 16.86 6.54
C ARG A 436 -11.26 15.97 7.76
N HIS A 437 -12.11 14.96 7.94
CA HIS A 437 -12.01 14.01 9.05
C HIS A 437 -10.87 13.01 8.88
N CYS A 438 -10.20 12.98 7.72
CA CYS A 438 -8.96 12.25 7.47
C CYS A 438 -7.70 13.14 7.60
N VAL A 439 -7.86 14.44 7.88
CA VAL A 439 -6.73 15.38 7.96
C VAL A 439 -6.41 15.74 9.40
N TRP A 440 -5.15 15.63 9.81
CA TRP A 440 -4.63 16.10 11.09
C TRP A 440 -3.68 17.27 10.86
N ARG A 441 -4.05 18.46 11.37
CA ARG A 441 -3.18 19.63 11.40
C ARG A 441 -2.31 19.59 12.65
N ILE A 442 -1.00 19.52 12.48
CA ILE A 442 -0.01 19.53 13.57
C ILE A 442 0.54 20.94 13.73
N ARG A 443 0.40 21.49 14.95
CA ARG A 443 0.98 22.77 15.36
C ARG A 443 1.90 22.57 16.55
N ARG A 444 2.99 23.34 16.59
CA ARG A 444 3.93 23.31 17.70
C ARG A 444 4.12 24.70 18.26
N SER A 445 3.94 24.85 19.57
CA SER A 445 4.27 26.07 20.30
C SER A 445 5.19 25.72 21.47
N GLY A 446 6.46 26.10 21.33
CA GLY A 446 7.53 25.70 22.26
C GLY A 446 7.65 24.17 22.39
N ARG A 447 7.37 23.65 23.59
CA ARG A 447 7.43 22.22 23.92
C ARG A 447 6.09 21.50 23.77
N ARG A 448 5.00 22.20 23.45
CA ARG A 448 3.67 21.61 23.32
C ARG A 448 3.35 21.40 21.85
N THR A 449 2.99 20.16 21.51
CA THR A 449 2.38 19.80 20.24
C THR A 449 0.87 19.83 20.41
N MET A 450 0.19 20.46 19.46
CA MET A 450 -1.27 20.47 19.35
C MET A 450 -1.63 19.83 18.03
N ILE A 451 -2.68 19.01 18.03
CA ILE A 451 -3.25 18.43 16.82
C ILE A 451 -4.73 18.77 16.77
N GLU A 452 -5.24 19.01 15.58
CA GLU A 452 -6.65 19.34 15.36
C GLU A 452 -7.06 18.96 13.93
N ARG A 453 -8.35 18.72 13.72
CA ARG A 453 -8.91 18.56 12.38
C ARG A 453 -9.15 19.95 11.76
N PRO A 454 -9.07 20.11 10.43
CA PRO A 454 -9.51 21.33 9.76
C PRO A 454 -10.98 21.66 10.08
N ALA A 455 -11.28 22.94 10.27
CA ALA A 455 -12.66 23.38 10.53
C ALA A 455 -13.55 23.28 9.27
N GLN A 456 -12.98 23.54 8.11
CA GLN A 456 -13.66 23.49 6.81
C GLN A 456 -13.44 22.12 6.14
N GLU A 457 -14.29 21.78 5.18
CA GLU A 457 -14.09 20.61 4.34
C GLU A 457 -12.84 20.79 3.46
N THR A 458 -12.11 19.70 3.22
CA THR A 458 -10.87 19.71 2.43
C THR A 458 -11.06 19.09 1.06
N PHE A 459 -11.91 18.07 0.93
CA PHE A 459 -12.12 17.37 -0.32
C PHE A 459 -12.67 18.31 -1.41
N GLY A 460 -11.94 18.46 -2.51
CA GLY A 460 -12.32 19.34 -3.63
C GLY A 460 -12.26 20.85 -3.35
N GLU A 461 -11.74 21.29 -2.21
CA GLU A 461 -11.65 22.71 -1.84
C GLU A 461 -10.55 23.45 -2.63
N ASN A 462 -10.61 24.79 -2.69
CA ASN A 462 -9.59 25.62 -3.33
C ASN A 462 -8.24 25.56 -2.59
N VAL A 463 -7.15 25.35 -3.34
CA VAL A 463 -5.78 25.27 -2.79
C VAL A 463 -5.39 26.50 -1.99
N GLY A 464 -5.77 27.71 -2.43
CA GLY A 464 -5.49 28.96 -1.71
C GLY A 464 -6.21 29.02 -0.37
N THR A 465 -7.50 28.64 -0.33
CA THR A 465 -8.27 28.52 0.92
C THR A 465 -7.62 27.51 1.87
N LEU A 466 -7.20 26.35 1.38
CA LEU A 466 -6.50 25.33 2.18
C LEU A 466 -5.15 25.82 2.68
N THR A 467 -4.39 26.51 1.83
CA THR A 467 -3.09 27.09 2.18
C THR A 467 -3.26 28.09 3.33
N HIS A 468 -4.22 29.00 3.21
CA HIS A 468 -4.52 29.97 4.26
C HIS A 468 -5.02 29.29 5.54
N ALA A 469 -5.89 28.28 5.43
CA ALA A 469 -6.42 27.54 6.58
C ALA A 469 -5.32 26.78 7.34
N ILE A 470 -4.31 26.25 6.66
CA ILE A 470 -3.23 25.46 7.28
C ILE A 470 -2.05 26.34 7.74
N PHE A 471 -1.64 27.31 6.93
CA PHE A 471 -0.41 28.07 7.13
C PHE A 471 -0.62 29.52 7.60
N GLY A 472 -1.77 30.13 7.27
CA GLY A 472 -2.28 31.43 7.73
C GLY A 472 -1.21 32.48 8.05
N LEU A 473 -0.74 32.48 9.30
CA LEU A 473 0.27 33.40 9.81
C LEU A 473 1.61 33.39 9.04
N GLU A 474 2.03 32.26 8.45
CA GLU A 474 3.29 32.20 7.67
C GLU A 474 3.17 32.85 6.29
N VAL A 475 2.00 32.75 5.69
CA VAL A 475 1.72 33.37 4.38
C VAL A 475 1.66 34.88 4.55
N THR A 476 1.07 35.37 5.65
CA THR A 476 0.99 36.80 5.96
C THR A 476 2.35 37.41 6.35
N GLU A 477 3.28 36.62 6.89
CA GLU A 477 4.59 37.09 7.35
C GLU A 477 5.73 36.89 6.32
N SER A 478 5.44 36.40 5.10
CA SER A 478 6.48 36.10 4.11
C SER A 478 6.12 36.50 2.67
N GLY A 479 7.15 36.68 1.85
CA GLY A 479 7.00 36.92 0.40
C GLY A 479 6.35 38.26 0.06
N PHE A 480 5.44 38.24 -0.92
CA PHE A 480 4.79 39.45 -1.43
C PHE A 480 3.83 40.10 -0.40
N HIS A 481 3.29 39.33 0.57
CA HIS A 481 2.47 39.87 1.64
C HIS A 481 3.21 40.91 2.48
N THR A 482 4.47 40.66 2.81
CA THR A 482 5.31 41.61 3.55
C THR A 482 5.54 42.88 2.73
N MET A 483 5.77 42.75 1.42
CA MET A 483 5.98 43.90 0.53
C MET A 483 4.71 44.77 0.44
N ILE A 484 3.54 44.14 0.33
CA ILE A 484 2.25 44.86 0.32
C ILE A 484 1.97 45.50 1.67
N SER A 485 2.20 44.78 2.78
CA SER A 485 1.97 45.32 4.13
C SER A 485 2.87 46.53 4.40
N GLN A 486 4.14 46.48 4.01
CA GLN A 486 5.06 47.63 4.09
C GLN A 486 4.57 48.83 3.29
N ALA A 487 4.09 48.62 2.06
CA ALA A 487 3.52 49.70 1.24
C ALA A 487 2.27 50.34 1.89
N VAL A 488 1.43 49.52 2.56
CA VAL A 488 0.28 50.00 3.33
C VAL A 488 0.73 50.78 4.58
N ASP A 489 1.74 50.28 5.30
CA ASP A 489 2.31 50.91 6.49
C ASP A 489 3.01 52.25 6.17
N GLU A 490 3.54 52.39 4.95
CA GLU A 490 4.06 53.65 4.39
C GLU A 490 2.95 54.69 4.10
N GLY A 491 1.68 54.34 4.31
CA GLY A 491 0.53 55.24 4.17
C GLY A 491 -0.02 55.33 2.74
N LEU A 492 0.40 54.47 1.83
CA LEU A 492 -0.07 54.49 0.44
C LEU A 492 -1.52 54.02 0.33
N ASP A 493 -2.32 54.67 -0.50
CA ASP A 493 -3.65 54.19 -0.86
C ASP A 493 -3.56 53.05 -1.90
N TYR A 494 -4.70 52.41 -2.19
CA TYR A 494 -4.72 51.25 -3.07
C TYR A 494 -4.16 51.56 -4.47
N GLU A 495 -4.54 52.70 -5.07
CA GLU A 495 -4.05 53.10 -6.38
C GLU A 495 -2.53 53.29 -6.40
N ASN A 496 -1.97 53.98 -5.40
CA ASN A 496 -0.53 54.22 -5.28
C ASN A 496 0.24 52.92 -5.03
N ILE A 497 -0.31 51.97 -4.27
CA ILE A 497 0.29 50.64 -4.11
C ILE A 497 0.33 49.93 -5.47
N VAL A 498 -0.77 49.91 -6.23
CA VAL A 498 -0.78 49.27 -7.56
C VAL A 498 0.25 49.91 -8.49
N GLU A 499 0.41 51.23 -8.46
CA GLU A 499 1.41 51.95 -9.26
C GLU A 499 2.85 51.68 -8.80
N GLN A 500 3.11 51.63 -7.49
CA GLN A 500 4.44 51.31 -6.93
C GLN A 500 4.94 49.93 -7.39
N PHE A 501 4.02 48.97 -7.51
CA PHE A 501 4.31 47.63 -8.05
C PHE A 501 4.18 47.57 -9.60
N GLY A 502 4.11 48.71 -10.29
CA GLY A 502 4.08 48.81 -11.75
C GLY A 502 2.87 48.13 -12.40
N GLY A 503 1.75 48.00 -11.69
CA GLY A 503 0.55 47.29 -12.14
C GLY A 503 0.67 45.75 -12.14
N GLN A 504 1.76 45.19 -11.60
CA GLN A 504 2.08 43.76 -11.65
C GLN A 504 1.47 42.93 -10.49
N LEU A 505 0.56 43.51 -9.71
CA LEU A 505 -0.16 42.77 -8.67
C LEU A 505 -1.23 41.86 -9.30
N GLY A 506 -1.18 40.56 -9.01
CA GLY A 506 -2.25 39.60 -9.33
C GLY A 506 -3.49 39.78 -8.45
N ASP A 507 -4.55 39.02 -8.72
CA ASP A 507 -5.86 39.20 -8.06
C ASP A 507 -5.81 39.02 -6.54
N GLU A 508 -5.07 38.01 -6.06
CA GLU A 508 -4.88 37.77 -4.63
C GLU A 508 -4.17 38.95 -3.96
N ALA A 509 -3.05 39.39 -4.53
CA ALA A 509 -2.29 40.55 -4.06
C ALA A 509 -3.12 41.84 -4.03
N ARG A 510 -3.94 42.08 -5.06
CA ARG A 510 -4.87 43.21 -5.11
C ARG A 510 -5.93 43.11 -4.02
N GLY A 511 -6.50 41.91 -3.80
CA GLY A 511 -7.46 41.65 -2.73
C GLY A 511 -6.88 41.95 -1.36
N ILE A 512 -5.66 41.49 -1.09
CA ILE A 512 -4.93 41.74 0.16
C ILE A 512 -4.66 43.23 0.34
N ALA A 513 -4.13 43.91 -0.67
CA ALA A 513 -3.86 45.35 -0.61
C ALA A 513 -5.13 46.15 -0.28
N ARG A 514 -6.26 45.85 -0.93
CA ARG A 514 -7.56 46.49 -0.62
C ARG A 514 -7.99 46.26 0.83
N ALA A 515 -7.89 45.02 1.30
CA ALA A 515 -8.31 44.67 2.66
C ALA A 515 -7.44 45.36 3.73
N LEU A 516 -6.12 45.40 3.53
CA LEU A 516 -5.19 46.05 4.45
C LEU A 516 -5.37 47.58 4.48
N VAL A 517 -5.48 48.23 3.31
CA VAL A 517 -5.78 49.68 3.23
C VAL A 517 -7.10 50.00 3.93
N ALA A 518 -8.16 49.25 3.64
CA ALA A 518 -9.47 49.47 4.26
C ALA A 518 -9.47 49.24 5.78
N THR A 519 -8.59 48.38 6.30
CA THR A 519 -8.45 48.14 7.74
C THR A 519 -7.67 49.30 8.39
N ARG A 520 -6.53 49.70 7.82
CA ARG A 520 -5.75 50.87 8.25
C ARG A 520 -6.61 52.13 8.31
N ASP A 521 -7.36 52.40 7.25
CA ASP A 521 -8.19 53.62 7.14
C ASP A 521 -9.42 53.60 8.06
N ARG A 522 -9.79 52.44 8.61
CA ARG A 522 -10.82 52.33 9.67
C ARG A 522 -10.26 52.54 11.08
N GLU A 523 -8.97 52.26 11.27
CA GLU A 523 -8.28 52.36 12.56
C GLU A 523 -7.57 53.71 12.77
N ALA A 524 -7.32 54.45 11.68
CA ALA A 524 -6.90 55.86 11.66
C ALA A 524 -8.08 56.81 11.90
#